data_AF-A0A679LEW4-F1
#
_entry.id   AF-A0A679LEW4-F1
#
_cell.length_a   1.000
_cell.length_b   1.000
_cell.length_c   1.000
_cell.angle_alpha   90.00
_cell.angle_beta   90.00
_cell.angle_gamma   90.00
#
_symmetry.space_group_name_H-M   'P 1'
#
loop_
_entity.id
_entity.type
_entity.pdbx_description
1 polymer ?
#
loop_
_entity_poly.entity_id
_entity_poly.type
_entity_poly.pdbx_seq_one_letter_code
_entity_poly.pdbx_strand_id
1 'polypeptide(L)'
;MWCPSVSLSIWANAWLAGKAAPDDVLDALSLWAPTQSVAAYDAVAAGHTGLPWPDVHDAGTVSLLQTLRAAVGRRRLRGTINVVLPVPGDVRGLAAGTQFEHDALAAGEAVIVANPEDPGSAVGLVPEFSYGDVDEAAQSEPLTPELCALSWMVYSLPGAPVLEHYELGDAEYALRSAVRSAAEALSTIGLGSSDVANPRGLVEQLLESSRQHRVPDHAPSRALRVLENAAHVDAIIAVSAGLSRLPIGTQSLSDAQRATDALRPLTAVVRSARMSAVTAILHSAWPD
;
A
#
# COMPACT_ATOMS: atom_id res chain seq x y z
N MET A 1 2.12 7.29 0.10
CA MET A 1 3.45 6.67 0.38
C MET A 1 3.27 5.34 1.07
N TRP A 2 2.69 5.41 2.26
CA TRP A 2 2.42 4.30 3.14
C TRP A 2 1.00 3.80 2.92
N CYS A 3 0.83 2.51 3.11
CA CYS A 3 -0.45 1.86 3.28
C CYS A 3 -0.22 0.71 4.29
N PRO A 4 -1.27 0.20 4.94
CA PRO A 4 -1.17 -0.91 5.88
C PRO A 4 -0.30 -2.05 5.36
N SER A 5 -0.44 -2.44 4.09
CA SER A 5 0.31 -3.55 3.49
C SER A 5 1.82 -3.28 3.43
N VAL A 6 2.23 -2.04 3.15
CA VAL A 6 3.65 -1.63 3.15
C VAL A 6 4.21 -1.62 4.56
N SER A 7 3.46 -1.08 5.54
CA SER A 7 3.90 -1.12 6.94
C SER A 7 4.01 -2.54 7.46
N LEU A 8 2.99 -3.37 7.26
CA LEU A 8 2.98 -4.77 7.68
C LEU A 8 4.16 -5.52 7.07
N SER A 9 4.33 -5.45 5.75
CA SER A 9 5.34 -6.23 5.04
C SER A 9 6.77 -5.88 5.46
N ILE A 10 7.11 -4.59 5.51
CA ILE A 10 8.46 -4.13 5.83
C ILE A 10 8.84 -4.52 7.26
N TRP A 11 7.94 -4.29 8.22
CA TRP A 11 8.19 -4.59 9.62
C TRP A 11 8.12 -6.09 9.92
N ALA A 12 7.15 -6.82 9.37
CA ALA A 12 7.07 -8.27 9.51
C ALA A 12 8.31 -8.96 8.90
N ASN A 13 8.76 -8.51 7.73
CA ASN A 13 9.97 -9.06 7.10
C ASN A 13 11.22 -8.75 7.93
N ALA A 14 11.36 -7.52 8.45
CA ALA A 14 12.45 -7.14 9.35
C ALA A 14 12.49 -8.03 10.60
N TRP A 15 11.32 -8.22 11.23
CA TRP A 15 11.17 -9.06 12.41
C TRP A 15 11.52 -10.53 12.12
N LEU A 16 11.02 -11.08 11.02
CA LEU A 16 11.30 -12.45 10.63
C LEU A 16 12.79 -12.68 10.31
N ALA A 17 13.46 -11.65 9.75
CA ALA A 17 14.90 -11.63 9.51
C ALA A 17 15.73 -11.36 10.78
N GLY A 18 15.11 -11.12 11.94
CA GLY A 18 15.80 -10.82 13.20
C GLY A 18 16.42 -9.41 13.26
N LYS A 19 15.92 -8.47 12.45
CA LYS A 19 16.34 -7.06 12.39
C LYS A 19 15.41 -6.12 13.15
N ALA A 20 14.28 -6.61 13.66
CA ALA A 20 13.31 -5.87 14.46
C ALA A 20 12.68 -6.78 15.52
N ALA A 21 12.12 -6.19 16.57
CA ALA A 21 11.30 -6.88 17.56
C ALA A 21 9.86 -7.11 17.03
N PRO A 22 9.12 -8.10 17.57
CA PRO A 22 7.70 -8.24 17.25
C PRO A 22 6.89 -6.98 17.61
N ASP A 23 7.28 -6.29 18.68
CA ASP A 23 6.61 -5.06 19.14
C ASP A 23 6.74 -3.93 18.12
N ASP A 24 7.86 -3.84 17.39
CA ASP A 24 8.04 -2.85 16.33
C ASP A 24 7.00 -3.02 15.19
N VAL A 25 6.58 -4.27 14.92
CA VAL A 25 5.51 -4.56 13.96
C VAL A 25 4.17 -4.02 14.48
N LEU A 26 3.87 -4.28 15.74
CA LEU A 26 2.61 -3.85 16.37
C LEU A 26 2.56 -2.32 16.47
N ASP A 27 3.65 -1.67 16.86
CA ASP A 27 3.77 -0.22 16.94
C ASP A 27 3.59 0.43 15.57
N ALA A 28 4.24 -0.11 14.53
CA ALA A 28 4.09 0.40 13.16
C ALA A 28 2.66 0.26 12.64
N LEU A 29 1.98 -0.83 13.02
CA LEU A 29 0.59 -1.06 12.64
C LEU A 29 -0.38 -0.17 13.41
N SER A 30 -0.12 0.12 14.69
CA SER A 30 -1.00 0.92 15.56
C SER A 30 -1.33 2.31 15.02
N LEU A 31 -0.50 2.83 14.11
CA LEU A 31 -0.70 4.10 13.42
C LEU A 31 -1.88 4.08 12.43
N TRP A 32 -2.33 2.90 12.00
CA TRP A 32 -3.38 2.75 10.98
C TRP A 32 -4.80 2.69 11.54
N ALA A 33 -4.99 2.05 12.69
CA ALA A 33 -6.30 1.92 13.33
C ALA A 33 -6.11 1.57 14.82
N PRO A 34 -7.01 2.03 15.71
CA PRO A 34 -6.89 1.80 17.15
C PRO A 34 -7.12 0.33 17.53
N THR A 35 -7.91 -0.40 16.75
CA THR A 35 -8.11 -1.84 16.92
C THR A 35 -7.74 -2.58 15.64
N GLN A 36 -7.11 -3.75 15.78
CA GLN A 36 -6.80 -4.60 14.64
C GLN A 36 -7.12 -6.06 14.92
N SER A 37 -7.53 -6.72 13.86
CA SER A 37 -7.89 -8.12 13.86
C SER A 37 -7.35 -8.83 12.64
N VAL A 38 -7.34 -10.15 12.70
CA VAL A 38 -7.03 -11.02 11.59
C VAL A 38 -8.03 -12.18 11.55
N ALA A 39 -8.52 -12.51 10.37
CA ALA A 39 -9.47 -13.60 10.16
C ALA A 39 -9.14 -14.38 8.89
N ALA A 40 -9.42 -15.69 8.90
CA ALA A 40 -9.31 -16.51 7.70
C ALA A 40 -10.56 -16.32 6.85
N TYR A 41 -10.40 -16.24 5.53
CA TYR A 41 -11.49 -16.21 4.56
C TYR A 41 -12.00 -17.63 4.23
N ASP A 42 -11.14 -18.63 4.31
CA ASP A 42 -11.45 -20.02 3.99
C ASP A 42 -10.71 -21.00 4.92
N ALA A 43 -11.18 -22.24 4.95
CA ALA A 43 -10.63 -23.29 5.82
C ALA A 43 -9.17 -23.67 5.49
N VAL A 44 -8.73 -23.48 4.24
CA VAL A 44 -7.35 -23.77 3.81
C VAL A 44 -6.40 -22.69 4.34
N ALA A 45 -6.80 -21.42 4.23
CA ALA A 45 -6.09 -20.28 4.81
C ALA A 45 -5.96 -20.45 6.32
N ALA A 46 -7.05 -20.84 6.99
CA ALA A 46 -7.04 -21.14 8.43
C ALA A 46 -6.03 -22.25 8.76
N GLY A 47 -6.01 -23.34 7.99
CA GLY A 47 -5.06 -24.43 8.15
C GLY A 47 -3.59 -24.01 7.97
N HIS A 48 -3.29 -23.14 7.01
CA HIS A 48 -1.94 -22.63 6.77
C HIS A 48 -1.47 -21.63 7.83
N THR A 49 -2.38 -20.95 8.50
CA THR A 49 -2.07 -19.83 9.39
C THR A 49 -2.34 -20.08 10.88
N GLY A 50 -3.07 -21.15 11.21
CA GLY A 50 -3.49 -21.45 12.57
C GLY A 50 -4.63 -20.55 13.07
N LEU A 51 -5.31 -19.83 12.18
CA LEU A 51 -6.47 -19.01 12.52
C LEU A 51 -7.70 -19.87 12.83
N PRO A 52 -8.61 -19.39 13.71
CA PRO A 52 -9.87 -20.07 13.97
C PRO A 52 -10.78 -20.05 12.73
N TRP A 53 -11.52 -21.14 12.52
CA TRP A 53 -12.55 -21.29 11.48
C TRP A 53 -13.56 -22.36 11.89
N PRO A 54 -14.87 -22.23 11.61
CA PRO A 54 -15.55 -21.12 10.93
C PRO A 54 -15.99 -20.00 11.88
N ASP A 55 -15.71 -20.11 13.18
CA ASP A 55 -16.07 -19.08 14.14
C ASP A 55 -15.23 -17.82 13.87
N VAL A 56 -15.86 -16.84 13.20
CA VAL A 56 -15.29 -15.53 12.83
C VAL A 56 -15.19 -14.64 14.07
N HIS A 57 -14.48 -15.10 15.10
CA HIS A 57 -13.99 -14.21 16.13
C HIS A 57 -12.68 -13.64 15.62
N ASP A 58 -12.75 -12.40 15.16
CA ASP A 58 -11.63 -11.54 14.84
C ASP A 58 -10.52 -11.71 15.88
N ALA A 59 -9.44 -12.39 15.47
CA ALA A 59 -8.34 -12.66 16.37
C ALA A 59 -7.52 -11.37 16.49
N GLY A 60 -7.30 -10.89 17.71
CA GLY A 60 -6.63 -9.60 17.93
C GLY A 60 -5.21 -9.53 17.33
N THR A 61 -4.63 -8.33 17.26
CA THR A 61 -3.36 -8.02 16.57
C THR A 61 -2.20 -8.98 16.86
N VAL A 62 -2.10 -9.54 18.07
CA VAL A 62 -1.03 -10.52 18.42
C VAL A 62 -1.14 -11.81 17.58
N SER A 63 -2.35 -12.21 17.19
CA SER A 63 -2.59 -13.37 16.34
C SER A 63 -2.08 -13.16 14.91
N LEU A 64 -1.92 -11.91 14.46
CA LEU A 64 -1.31 -11.59 13.17
C LEU A 64 0.16 -12.02 13.14
N LEU A 65 0.89 -11.85 14.23
CA LEU A 65 2.28 -12.30 14.35
C LEU A 65 2.39 -13.84 14.24
N GLN A 66 1.45 -14.55 14.86
CA GLN A 66 1.38 -16.01 14.78
C GLN A 66 1.03 -16.47 13.36
N THR A 67 0.03 -15.83 12.75
CA THR A 67 -0.40 -16.04 11.36
C THR A 67 0.77 -15.90 10.39
N LEU A 68 1.50 -14.79 10.46
CA LEU A 68 2.66 -14.53 9.60
C LEU A 68 3.76 -15.58 9.78
N ARG A 69 4.04 -15.97 11.03
CA ARG A 69 5.05 -17.00 11.32
C ARG A 69 4.63 -18.37 10.79
N ALA A 70 3.35 -18.72 10.92
CA ALA A 70 2.79 -19.97 10.39
C ALA A 70 2.85 -19.98 8.86
N ALA A 71 2.39 -18.90 8.22
CA ALA A 71 2.37 -18.75 6.76
C ALA A 71 3.76 -18.79 6.11
N VAL A 72 4.78 -18.18 6.74
CA VAL A 72 6.16 -18.24 6.25
C VAL A 72 6.78 -19.63 6.44
N GLY A 73 6.32 -20.39 7.45
CA GLY A 73 6.82 -21.71 7.76
C GLY A 73 8.15 -21.69 8.54
N ARG A 74 8.79 -22.88 8.64
CA ARG A 74 9.96 -23.09 9.51
C ARG A 74 11.24 -22.44 8.98
N ARG A 75 11.42 -22.40 7.66
CA ARG A 75 12.58 -21.78 7.01
C ARG A 75 12.17 -20.41 6.52
N ARG A 76 12.75 -19.39 7.14
CA ARG A 76 12.53 -17.99 6.77
C ARG A 76 13.54 -17.64 5.70
N LEU A 77 13.04 -17.30 4.53
CA LEU A 77 13.86 -17.06 3.34
C LEU A 77 13.61 -15.66 2.82
N ARG A 78 14.58 -15.16 2.05
CA ARG A 78 14.42 -13.94 1.28
C ARG A 78 13.24 -14.08 0.31
N GLY A 79 12.41 -13.06 0.20
CA GLY A 79 11.30 -13.02 -0.76
C GLY A 79 10.03 -13.75 -0.31
N THR A 80 9.90 -14.13 0.97
CA THR A 80 8.69 -14.79 1.47
C THR A 80 7.52 -13.84 1.65
N ILE A 81 7.79 -12.57 1.97
CA ILE A 81 6.77 -11.52 2.13
C ILE A 81 6.91 -10.56 0.96
N ASN A 82 5.79 -10.30 0.29
CA ASN A 82 5.72 -9.43 -0.88
C ASN A 82 4.51 -8.51 -0.78
N VAL A 83 4.62 -7.32 -1.37
CA VAL A 83 3.51 -6.36 -1.46
C VAL A 83 3.08 -6.24 -2.90
N VAL A 84 1.77 -6.22 -3.11
CA VAL A 84 1.15 -5.87 -4.39
C VAL A 84 0.25 -4.66 -4.17
N LEU A 85 0.30 -3.71 -5.12
CA LEU A 85 -0.54 -2.52 -5.13
C LEU A 85 -1.38 -2.56 -6.41
N PRO A 86 -2.41 -3.42 -6.51
CA PRO A 86 -3.17 -3.59 -7.74
C PRO A 86 -4.02 -2.35 -8.06
N VAL A 87 -4.25 -2.13 -9.36
CA VAL A 87 -5.19 -1.10 -9.85
C VAL A 87 -5.99 -1.66 -11.02
N PRO A 88 -7.17 -1.10 -11.33
CA PRO A 88 -7.91 -1.49 -12.53
C PRO A 88 -7.02 -1.41 -13.78
N GLY A 89 -6.91 -2.53 -14.49
CA GLY A 89 -6.06 -2.67 -15.69
C GLY A 89 -4.63 -3.16 -15.45
N ASP A 90 -4.18 -3.23 -14.19
CA ASP A 90 -2.87 -3.80 -13.85
C ASP A 90 -2.94 -4.61 -12.53
N VAL A 91 -3.26 -5.89 -12.69
CA VAL A 91 -3.46 -6.91 -11.64
C VAL A 91 -2.24 -7.83 -11.47
N ARG A 92 -1.09 -7.45 -12.03
CA ARG A 92 0.11 -8.28 -11.98
C ARG A 92 0.50 -8.60 -10.53
N GLY A 93 0.80 -9.86 -10.28
CA GLY A 93 1.09 -10.38 -8.94
C GLY A 93 -0.10 -10.95 -8.18
N LEU A 94 -1.34 -10.80 -8.68
CA LEU A 94 -2.54 -11.43 -8.11
C LEU A 94 -2.84 -12.80 -8.75
N ALA A 95 -3.54 -13.65 -8.00
CA ALA A 95 -4.06 -14.93 -8.49
C ALA A 95 -5.39 -14.71 -9.22
N ALA A 96 -5.37 -14.73 -10.55
CA ALA A 96 -6.53 -14.41 -11.37
C ALA A 96 -7.74 -15.33 -11.10
N GLY A 97 -8.95 -14.74 -11.05
CA GLY A 97 -10.22 -15.43 -10.84
C GLY A 97 -10.49 -15.82 -9.39
N THR A 98 -9.70 -15.33 -8.43
CA THR A 98 -9.88 -15.64 -7.00
C THR A 98 -10.59 -14.51 -6.25
N GLN A 99 -11.20 -14.82 -5.11
CA GLN A 99 -11.74 -13.78 -4.23
C GLN A 99 -10.63 -12.84 -3.74
N PHE A 100 -9.43 -13.37 -3.47
CA PHE A 100 -8.27 -12.57 -3.12
C PHE A 100 -7.97 -11.48 -4.17
N GLU A 101 -8.04 -11.80 -5.47
CA GLU A 101 -7.85 -10.80 -6.52
C GLU A 101 -8.91 -9.69 -6.43
N HIS A 102 -10.17 -10.05 -6.26
CA HIS A 102 -11.28 -9.10 -6.18
C HIS A 102 -11.12 -8.15 -5.00
N ASP A 103 -10.86 -8.69 -3.81
CA ASP A 103 -10.76 -7.90 -2.58
C ASP A 103 -9.46 -7.09 -2.55
N ALA A 104 -8.34 -7.64 -3.02
CA ALA A 104 -7.09 -6.90 -3.17
C ALA A 104 -7.24 -5.73 -4.17
N LEU A 105 -7.98 -5.92 -5.26
CA LEU A 105 -8.29 -4.85 -6.21
C LEU A 105 -9.19 -3.77 -5.61
N ALA A 106 -10.16 -4.15 -4.79
CA ALA A 106 -11.05 -3.23 -4.11
C ALA A 106 -10.28 -2.39 -3.06
N ALA A 107 -9.40 -3.03 -2.30
CA ALA A 107 -8.51 -2.35 -1.34
C ALA A 107 -7.40 -1.53 -2.02
N GLY A 108 -6.99 -1.92 -3.23
CA GLY A 108 -5.84 -1.34 -3.94
C GLY A 108 -4.47 -1.75 -3.36
N GLU A 109 -4.48 -2.70 -2.43
CA GLU A 109 -3.29 -3.22 -1.76
C GLU A 109 -3.51 -4.65 -1.25
N ALA A 110 -2.43 -5.43 -1.20
CA ALA A 110 -2.40 -6.69 -0.48
C ALA A 110 -0.95 -7.09 -0.13
N VAL A 111 -0.84 -8.00 0.84
CA VAL A 111 0.41 -8.71 1.16
C VAL A 111 0.29 -10.15 0.70
N ILE A 112 1.35 -10.67 0.11
CA ILE A 112 1.45 -12.07 -0.30
C ILE A 112 2.56 -12.71 0.50
N VAL A 113 2.20 -13.76 1.24
CA VAL A 113 3.16 -14.61 1.96
C VAL A 113 3.26 -15.93 1.22
N ALA A 114 4.40 -16.18 0.59
CA ALA A 114 4.64 -17.37 -0.19
C ALA A 114 6.04 -17.92 0.13
N ASN A 115 6.10 -19.16 0.61
CA ASN A 115 7.39 -19.82 0.78
C ASN A 115 7.81 -20.45 -0.56
N PRO A 116 8.98 -20.10 -1.14
CA PRO A 116 9.46 -20.71 -2.38
C PRO A 116 9.62 -22.24 -2.30
N GLU A 117 9.90 -22.77 -1.11
CA GLU A 117 10.05 -24.22 -0.87
C GLU A 117 8.69 -24.92 -0.68
N ASP A 118 7.62 -24.17 -0.37
CA ASP A 118 6.25 -24.67 -0.18
C ASP A 118 5.22 -23.72 -0.82
N PRO A 119 5.15 -23.67 -2.16
CA PRO A 119 4.26 -22.73 -2.85
C PRO A 119 2.77 -23.03 -2.64
N GLY A 120 2.43 -24.26 -2.21
CA GLY A 120 1.05 -24.66 -1.93
C GLY A 120 0.49 -24.08 -0.63
N SER A 121 1.35 -23.62 0.28
CA SER A 121 0.95 -22.98 1.53
C SER A 121 0.80 -21.46 1.41
N ALA A 122 0.87 -20.90 0.20
CA ALA A 122 0.84 -19.46 -0.02
C ALA A 122 -0.50 -18.87 0.42
N VAL A 123 -0.42 -17.69 1.07
CA VAL A 123 -1.59 -16.94 1.52
C VAL A 123 -1.50 -15.49 1.09
N GLY A 124 -2.66 -14.89 0.84
CA GLY A 124 -2.83 -13.47 0.59
C GLY A 124 -3.49 -12.80 1.80
N LEU A 125 -3.08 -11.58 2.14
CA LEU A 125 -3.70 -10.78 3.19
C LEU A 125 -4.18 -9.46 2.57
N VAL A 126 -5.45 -9.13 2.80
CA VAL A 126 -6.07 -7.88 2.34
C VAL A 126 -6.51 -7.08 3.57
N PRO A 127 -6.12 -5.80 3.68
CA PRO A 127 -6.61 -4.92 4.74
C PRO A 127 -8.03 -4.43 4.44
N GLU A 128 -8.89 -4.45 5.46
CA GLU A 128 -10.24 -3.90 5.42
C GLU A 128 -10.43 -2.91 6.59
N PHE A 129 -10.75 -1.65 6.27
CA PHE A 129 -11.03 -0.62 7.26
C PHE A 129 -12.50 -0.66 7.67
N SER A 130 -12.75 -0.65 8.97
CA SER A 130 -14.08 -0.49 9.54
C SER A 130 -14.23 0.89 10.17
N TYR A 131 -15.36 1.52 9.88
CA TYR A 131 -15.70 2.86 10.33
C TYR A 131 -16.90 2.78 11.28
N GLY A 132 -16.83 3.53 12.37
CA GLY A 132 -17.89 3.60 13.36
C GLY A 132 -19.15 4.27 12.81
N ASP A 133 -20.30 3.87 13.35
CA ASP A 133 -21.56 4.51 13.04
C ASP A 133 -21.52 5.99 13.47
N VAL A 134 -22.03 6.84 12.59
CA VAL A 134 -22.17 8.26 12.85
C VAL A 134 -23.29 8.44 13.85
N ASP A 135 -22.99 8.95 15.06
CA ASP A 135 -23.98 9.11 16.11
C ASP A 135 -25.08 10.12 15.66
N GLU A 136 -26.24 9.62 15.24
CA GLU A 136 -27.34 10.40 14.64
C GLU A 136 -27.87 11.52 15.57
N ALA A 137 -27.52 11.47 16.86
CA ALA A 137 -27.89 12.46 17.87
C ALA A 137 -27.09 13.77 17.80
N ALA A 138 -25.93 13.81 17.11
CA ALA A 138 -25.08 15.00 17.02
C ALA A 138 -25.36 15.81 15.74
N GLN A 139 -26.57 16.38 15.63
CA GLN A 139 -27.10 17.09 14.45
C GLN A 139 -26.46 18.46 14.14
N SER A 140 -25.21 18.72 14.52
CA SER A 140 -24.62 20.07 14.42
C SER A 140 -23.36 20.18 13.56
N GLU A 141 -22.69 19.08 13.21
CA GLU A 141 -21.57 19.09 12.26
C GLU A 141 -21.65 17.89 11.30
N PRO A 142 -21.17 17.99 10.06
CA PRO A 142 -21.03 16.82 9.19
C PRO A 142 -20.00 15.87 9.82
N LEU A 143 -20.48 14.93 10.64
CA LEU A 143 -19.63 13.92 11.25
C LEU A 143 -19.11 12.99 10.15
N THR A 144 -17.81 13.10 9.87
CA THR A 144 -17.08 12.10 9.11
C THR A 144 -17.02 10.81 9.94
N PRO A 145 -17.38 9.64 9.38
CA PRO A 145 -17.27 8.37 10.09
C PRO A 145 -15.85 8.20 10.64
N GLU A 146 -15.71 7.93 11.94
CA GLU A 146 -14.41 7.74 12.56
C GLU A 146 -13.87 6.35 12.23
N LEU A 147 -12.58 6.26 11.91
CA LEU A 147 -11.94 4.99 11.64
C LEU A 147 -11.77 4.20 12.94
N CYS A 148 -12.41 3.04 13.05
CA CYS A 148 -12.48 2.27 14.29
C CYS A 148 -11.59 1.03 14.29
N ALA A 149 -11.47 0.33 13.16
CA ALA A 149 -10.70 -0.91 13.10
C ALA A 149 -10.04 -1.15 11.74
N LEU A 150 -9.01 -2.00 11.76
CA LEU A 150 -8.37 -2.58 10.57
C LEU A 150 -8.37 -4.11 10.71
N SER A 151 -9.14 -4.79 9.86
CA SER A 151 -9.14 -6.26 9.78
C SER A 151 -8.22 -6.73 8.66
N TRP A 152 -7.48 -7.80 8.92
CA TRP A 152 -6.69 -8.50 7.91
C TRP A 152 -7.39 -9.78 7.50
N MET A 153 -7.97 -9.80 6.31
CA MET A 153 -8.59 -10.99 5.73
C MET A 153 -7.54 -11.84 5.04
N VAL A 154 -7.43 -13.12 5.44
CA VAL A 154 -6.42 -14.05 4.97
C VAL A 154 -7.02 -15.10 4.03
N TYR A 155 -6.51 -15.16 2.81
CA TYR A 155 -6.99 -16.03 1.73
C TYR A 155 -5.96 -17.12 1.43
N SER A 156 -6.44 -18.32 1.11
CA SER A 156 -5.57 -19.34 0.51
C SER A 156 -5.31 -18.97 -0.96
N LEU A 157 -4.07 -19.13 -1.40
CA LEU A 157 -3.72 -18.93 -2.81
C LEU A 157 -3.54 -20.29 -3.50
N PRO A 158 -3.90 -20.41 -4.79
CA PRO A 158 -3.71 -21.65 -5.54
C PRO A 158 -2.22 -22.02 -5.74
N GLY A 159 -1.32 -21.07 -5.50
CA GLY A 159 0.13 -21.24 -5.54
C GLY A 159 0.83 -19.89 -5.34
N ALA A 160 2.17 -19.91 -5.25
CA ALA A 160 2.97 -18.69 -5.22
C ALA A 160 2.85 -17.92 -6.56
N PRO A 161 2.34 -16.68 -6.56
CA PRO A 161 2.23 -15.90 -7.79
C PRO A 161 3.60 -15.46 -8.30
N VAL A 162 3.73 -15.30 -9.61
CA VAL A 162 4.93 -14.72 -10.22
C VAL A 162 4.90 -13.22 -10.00
N LEU A 163 5.88 -12.71 -9.26
CA LEU A 163 6.04 -11.30 -8.98
C LEU A 163 7.07 -10.69 -9.92
N GLU A 164 6.69 -9.63 -10.61
CA GLU A 164 7.63 -8.83 -11.39
C GLU A 164 8.54 -8.04 -10.44
N HIS A 165 9.84 -8.24 -10.59
CA HIS A 165 10.85 -7.49 -9.85
C HIS A 165 11.33 -6.33 -10.73
N TYR A 166 11.15 -5.12 -10.23
CA TYR A 166 11.70 -3.92 -10.85
C TYR A 166 13.01 -3.55 -10.14
N GLU A 167 14.09 -3.44 -10.92
CA GLU A 167 15.36 -2.94 -10.40
C GLU A 167 15.19 -1.49 -9.93
N LEU A 168 15.70 -1.18 -8.73
CA LEU A 168 15.54 0.13 -8.10
C LEU A 168 16.08 1.27 -8.99
N GLY A 169 17.17 1.02 -9.71
CA GLY A 169 17.76 1.99 -10.62
C GLY A 169 16.86 2.33 -11.80
N ASP A 170 16.25 1.32 -12.40
CA ASP A 170 15.36 1.48 -13.56
C ASP A 170 14.07 2.18 -13.15
N ALA A 171 13.51 1.81 -12.00
CA ALA A 171 12.31 2.46 -11.46
C ALA A 171 12.58 3.93 -11.09
N GLU A 172 13.73 4.24 -10.49
CA GLU A 172 14.16 5.61 -10.18
C GLU A 172 14.37 6.44 -11.46
N TYR A 173 14.96 5.85 -12.50
CA TYR A 173 15.12 6.51 -13.80
C TYR A 173 13.77 6.75 -14.48
N ALA A 174 12.91 5.73 -14.54
CA ALA A 174 11.58 5.82 -15.11
C ALA A 174 10.75 6.91 -14.42
N LEU A 175 10.81 6.99 -13.09
CA LEU A 175 10.13 8.04 -12.31
C LEU A 175 10.61 9.43 -12.71
N ARG A 176 11.93 9.67 -12.75
CA ARG A 176 12.49 10.96 -13.16
C ARG A 176 12.12 11.33 -14.60
N SER A 177 12.15 10.35 -15.50
CA SER A 177 11.77 10.53 -16.91
C SER A 177 10.29 10.88 -17.04
N ALA A 178 9.41 10.15 -16.36
CA ALA A 178 7.96 10.38 -16.42
C ALA A 178 7.57 11.73 -15.83
N VAL A 179 8.19 12.16 -14.72
CA VAL A 179 7.98 13.50 -14.15
C VAL A 179 8.41 14.58 -15.15
N ARG A 180 9.55 14.40 -15.83
CA ARG A 180 10.02 15.33 -16.87
C ARG A 180 9.02 15.44 -18.02
N SER A 181 8.59 14.32 -18.58
CA SER A 181 7.62 14.28 -19.68
C SER A 181 6.26 14.86 -19.28
N ALA A 182 5.79 14.60 -18.06
CA ALA A 182 4.55 15.18 -17.54
C ALA A 182 4.66 16.70 -17.41
N ALA A 183 5.78 17.22 -16.89
CA ALA A 183 6.02 18.66 -16.78
C ALA A 183 6.09 19.35 -18.16
N GLU A 184 6.72 18.71 -19.15
CA GLU A 184 6.74 19.18 -20.54
C GLU A 184 5.33 19.21 -21.14
N ALA A 185 4.55 18.14 -20.98
CA ALA A 185 3.16 18.07 -21.45
C ALA A 185 2.27 19.12 -20.78
N LEU A 186 2.39 19.35 -19.47
CA LEU A 186 1.64 20.39 -18.78
C LEU A 186 2.06 21.81 -19.22
N SER A 187 3.33 22.00 -19.56
CA SER A 187 3.83 23.28 -20.08
C SER A 187 3.27 23.59 -21.48
N THR A 188 3.15 22.59 -22.36
CA THR A 188 2.56 22.78 -23.70
C THR A 188 1.06 23.03 -23.67
N ILE A 189 0.34 22.47 -22.69
CA ILE A 189 -1.10 22.73 -22.49
C ILE A 189 -1.34 24.21 -22.08
N GLY A 190 -0.32 24.92 -21.58
CA GLY A 190 -0.43 26.35 -21.28
C GLY A 190 -1.38 26.64 -20.12
N LEU A 191 -1.42 25.75 -19.11
CA LEU A 191 -2.14 25.99 -17.86
C LEU A 191 -1.47 27.18 -17.14
N GLY A 192 -2.02 28.38 -17.34
CA GLY A 192 -1.66 29.57 -16.58
C GLY A 192 -1.80 29.31 -15.08
N SER A 193 -1.10 30.09 -14.25
CA SER A 193 -1.16 29.98 -12.79
C SER A 193 -2.61 29.91 -12.34
N SER A 194 -3.06 28.72 -11.96
CA SER A 194 -4.40 28.53 -11.42
C SER A 194 -4.51 29.37 -10.14
N ASP A 195 -5.62 30.08 -9.96
CA ASP A 195 -5.94 30.85 -8.75
C ASP A 195 -6.31 29.92 -7.58
N VAL A 196 -5.55 28.83 -7.45
CA VAL A 196 -5.70 27.83 -6.40
C VAL A 196 -5.02 28.36 -5.15
N ALA A 197 -5.79 28.41 -4.07
CA ALA A 197 -5.28 28.68 -2.74
C ALA A 197 -4.19 27.65 -2.38
N ASN A 198 -2.92 28.06 -2.52
CA ASN A 198 -1.71 27.37 -2.06
C ASN A 198 -1.66 25.83 -2.28
N PRO A 199 -1.50 25.34 -3.53
CA PRO A 199 -1.40 23.90 -3.81
C PRO A 199 -0.20 23.24 -3.13
N ARG A 200 0.89 24.00 -2.88
CA ARG A 200 2.07 23.50 -2.17
C ARG A 200 1.76 23.18 -0.71
N GLY A 201 0.93 23.99 -0.06
CA GLY A 201 0.47 23.74 1.30
C GLY A 201 -0.35 22.45 1.42
N LEU A 202 -1.23 22.17 0.45
CA LEU A 202 -2.01 20.93 0.40
C LEU A 202 -1.11 19.70 0.20
N VAL A 203 -0.10 19.79 -0.67
CA VAL A 203 0.89 18.72 -0.87
C VAL A 203 1.65 18.46 0.43
N GLU A 204 2.14 19.50 1.10
CA GLU A 204 2.86 19.33 2.37
C GLU A 204 1.97 18.72 3.44
N GLN A 205 0.70 19.13 3.54
CA GLN A 205 -0.26 18.55 4.47
C GLN A 205 -0.48 17.05 4.22
N LEU A 206 -0.54 16.62 2.95
CA LEU A 206 -0.66 15.21 2.59
C LEU A 206 0.61 14.41 2.92
N LEU A 207 1.79 15.04 2.77
CA LEU A 207 3.06 14.41 3.10
C LEU A 207 3.29 14.31 4.62
N GLU A 208 2.78 15.25 5.40
CA GLU A 208 2.98 15.28 6.86
C GLU A 208 2.34 14.06 7.55
N SER A 209 1.17 13.62 7.10
CA SER A 209 0.54 12.38 7.62
C SER A 209 1.42 11.15 7.40
N SER A 210 2.20 11.14 6.30
CA SER A 210 3.11 10.04 5.97
C SER A 210 4.39 10.02 6.82
N ARG A 211 4.77 11.13 7.47
CA ARG A 211 6.01 11.22 8.28
C ARG A 211 5.95 10.45 9.60
N GLN A 212 4.75 10.08 10.05
CA GLN A 212 4.55 9.34 11.29
C GLN A 212 5.01 7.89 11.17
N HIS A 213 5.00 7.33 9.96
CA HIS A 213 5.41 5.96 9.71
C HIS A 213 6.93 5.82 9.72
N ARG A 214 7.43 5.01 10.66
CA ARG A 214 8.86 4.68 10.76
C ARG A 214 9.24 3.58 9.78
N VAL A 215 10.52 3.55 9.46
CA VAL A 215 11.18 2.52 8.66
C VAL A 215 12.17 1.74 9.53
N PRO A 216 12.39 0.44 9.27
CA PRO A 216 13.45 -0.31 9.96
C PRO A 216 14.85 0.22 9.64
N ASP A 217 15.78 0.09 10.61
CA ASP A 217 17.14 0.63 10.51
C ASP A 217 17.98 0.10 9.35
N HIS A 218 17.67 -1.11 8.87
CA HIS A 218 18.38 -1.73 7.75
C HIS A 218 17.94 -1.19 6.37
N ALA A 219 16.89 -0.36 6.31
CA ALA A 219 16.36 0.16 5.07
C ALA A 219 17.41 1.00 4.30
N PRO A 220 17.70 0.71 3.01
CA PRO A 220 18.71 1.44 2.26
C PRO A 220 18.28 2.88 2.01
N SER A 221 19.17 3.84 2.27
CA SER A 221 18.90 5.28 2.06
C SER A 221 18.44 5.60 0.64
N ARG A 222 18.97 4.88 -0.36
CA ARG A 222 18.54 5.02 -1.76
C ARG A 222 17.07 4.63 -1.96
N ALA A 223 16.62 3.53 -1.36
CA ALA A 223 15.24 3.07 -1.46
C ALA A 223 14.29 4.05 -0.76
N LEU A 224 14.66 4.54 0.42
CA LEU A 224 13.91 5.57 1.14
C LEU A 224 13.74 6.84 0.30
N ARG A 225 14.80 7.34 -0.33
CA ARG A 225 14.74 8.50 -1.22
C ARG A 225 13.81 8.28 -2.42
N VAL A 226 13.80 7.08 -3.01
CA VAL A 226 12.88 6.76 -4.12
C VAL A 226 11.44 6.73 -3.63
N LEU A 227 11.17 6.16 -2.45
CA LEU A 227 9.85 6.12 -1.85
C LEU A 227 9.33 7.53 -1.50
N GLU A 228 10.19 8.38 -0.94
CA GLU A 228 9.95 9.81 -0.67
C GLU A 228 9.59 10.59 -1.94
N ASN A 229 10.41 10.45 -2.98
CA ASN A 229 10.15 11.08 -4.27
C ASN A 229 8.84 10.60 -4.89
N ALA A 230 8.59 9.29 -4.88
CA ALA A 230 7.37 8.72 -5.42
C ALA A 230 6.13 9.24 -4.68
N ALA A 231 6.20 9.37 -3.35
CA ALA A 231 5.10 9.94 -2.56
C ALA A 231 4.87 11.42 -2.80
N HIS A 232 5.93 12.21 -2.96
CA HIS A 232 5.80 13.62 -3.31
C HIS A 232 5.06 13.75 -4.64
N VAL A 233 5.43 12.95 -5.63
CA VAL A 233 4.74 12.95 -6.93
C VAL A 233 3.29 12.47 -6.80
N ASP A 234 3.04 11.42 -6.01
CA ASP A 234 1.69 10.91 -5.70
C ASP A 234 0.81 11.99 -5.05
N ALA A 235 1.38 12.76 -4.11
CA ALA A 235 0.71 13.88 -3.45
C ALA A 235 0.35 15.00 -4.44
N ILE A 236 1.26 15.33 -5.38
CA ILE A 236 0.97 16.29 -6.45
C ILE A 236 -0.19 15.79 -7.31
N ILE A 237 -0.17 14.52 -7.73
CA ILE A 237 -1.25 13.93 -8.54
C ILE A 237 -2.58 13.98 -7.79
N ALA A 238 -2.60 13.60 -6.51
CA ALA A 238 -3.80 13.61 -5.67
C ALA A 238 -4.37 15.03 -5.50
N VAL A 239 -3.52 16.01 -5.20
CA VAL A 239 -3.92 17.42 -5.08
C VAL A 239 -4.43 17.93 -6.43
N SER A 240 -3.73 17.67 -7.53
CA SER A 240 -4.19 18.05 -8.87
C SER A 240 -5.54 17.43 -9.22
N ALA A 241 -5.76 16.15 -8.90
CA ALA A 241 -7.04 15.47 -9.16
C ALA A 241 -8.19 16.03 -8.29
N GLY A 242 -7.92 16.38 -7.03
CA GLY A 242 -8.90 17.01 -6.13
C GLY A 242 -9.27 18.42 -6.58
N LEU A 243 -8.29 19.21 -7.02
CA LEU A 243 -8.50 20.55 -7.55
C LEU A 243 -9.32 20.54 -8.85
N SER A 244 -9.11 19.55 -9.73
CA SER A 244 -9.91 19.38 -10.95
C SER A 244 -11.40 19.07 -10.69
N ARG A 245 -11.76 18.60 -9.48
CA ARG A 245 -13.15 18.33 -9.09
C ARG A 245 -13.85 19.53 -8.46
N LEU A 246 -13.09 20.56 -8.07
CA LEU A 246 -13.64 21.78 -7.48
C LEU A 246 -14.02 22.77 -8.59
N PRO A 247 -15.26 23.30 -8.63
CA PRO A 247 -15.71 24.23 -9.67
C PRO A 247 -15.15 25.66 -9.50
N ILE A 248 -13.93 25.83 -8.97
CA ILE A 248 -13.41 27.11 -8.45
C ILE A 248 -12.70 27.96 -9.53
N GLY A 249 -12.82 27.62 -10.82
CA GLY A 249 -12.25 28.45 -11.87
C GLY A 249 -12.98 28.37 -13.20
N THR A 250 -12.81 29.40 -14.03
CA THR A 250 -13.21 29.45 -15.45
C THR A 250 -12.42 28.48 -16.34
N GLN A 251 -11.78 27.46 -15.76
CA GLN A 251 -11.05 26.45 -16.50
C GLN A 251 -12.05 25.61 -17.31
N SER A 252 -11.82 25.52 -18.61
CA SER A 252 -12.62 24.64 -19.48
C SER A 252 -12.46 23.21 -19.01
N LEU A 253 -13.57 22.46 -18.90
CA LEU A 253 -13.56 21.01 -18.63
C LEU A 253 -12.58 20.25 -19.56
N SER A 254 -12.36 20.76 -20.77
CA SER A 254 -11.42 20.19 -21.73
C SER A 254 -9.94 20.32 -21.34
N ASP A 255 -9.56 21.39 -20.63
CA ASP A 255 -8.19 21.59 -20.17
C ASP A 255 -7.88 20.74 -18.94
N ALA A 256 -8.85 20.63 -18.01
CA ALA A 256 -8.77 19.75 -16.85
C ALA A 256 -8.68 18.26 -17.27
N GLN A 257 -9.42 17.86 -18.31
CA GLN A 257 -9.34 16.52 -18.87
C GLN A 257 -7.97 16.25 -19.51
N ARG A 258 -7.45 17.20 -20.31
CA ARG A 258 -6.10 17.07 -20.92
C ARG A 258 -5.00 16.99 -19.87
N ALA A 259 -5.09 17.77 -18.79
CA ALA A 259 -4.16 17.69 -17.67
C ALA A 259 -4.20 16.32 -16.98
N THR A 260 -5.40 15.79 -16.76
CA THR A 260 -5.61 14.46 -16.17
C THR A 260 -5.04 13.35 -17.06
N ASP A 261 -5.27 13.43 -18.37
CA ASP A 261 -4.74 12.46 -19.34
C ASP A 261 -3.20 12.52 -19.42
N ALA A 262 -2.61 13.72 -19.32
CA ALA A 262 -1.15 13.89 -19.27
C ALA A 262 -0.52 13.29 -17.99
N LEU A 263 -1.23 13.29 -16.87
CA LEU A 263 -0.77 12.71 -15.60
C LEU A 263 -1.02 11.20 -15.47
N ARG A 264 -1.94 10.62 -16.24
CA ARG A 264 -2.29 9.19 -16.14
C ARG A 264 -1.08 8.23 -16.24
N PRO A 265 -0.12 8.42 -17.17
CA PRO A 265 1.07 7.56 -17.24
C PRO A 265 1.96 7.65 -15.98
N LEU A 266 1.94 8.80 -15.30
CA LEU A 266 2.76 9.04 -14.12
C LEU A 266 2.33 8.17 -12.94
N THR A 267 1.02 7.92 -12.78
CA THR A 267 0.48 7.07 -11.70
C THR A 267 1.06 5.65 -11.74
N ALA A 268 1.16 5.06 -12.94
CA ALA A 268 1.72 3.71 -13.10
C ALA A 268 3.22 3.66 -12.72
N VAL A 269 3.98 4.69 -13.11
CA VAL A 269 5.42 4.79 -12.80
C VAL A 269 5.67 5.05 -11.32
N VAL A 270 4.88 5.92 -10.68
CA VAL A 270 4.92 6.14 -9.22
C VAL A 270 4.71 4.83 -8.48
N ARG A 271 3.70 4.05 -8.89
CA ARG A 271 3.40 2.75 -8.28
C ARG A 271 4.55 1.75 -8.46
N SER A 272 5.14 1.64 -9.65
CA SER A 272 6.32 0.80 -9.91
C SER A 272 7.51 1.23 -9.06
N ALA A 273 7.78 2.53 -8.93
CA ALA A 273 8.83 3.07 -8.07
C ALA A 273 8.60 2.76 -6.58
N ARG A 274 7.36 2.85 -6.10
CA ARG A 274 6.98 2.45 -4.74
C ARG A 274 7.24 0.95 -4.51
N MET A 275 6.75 0.09 -5.41
CA MET A 275 6.95 -1.36 -5.29
C MET A 275 8.43 -1.73 -5.31
N SER A 276 9.21 -1.17 -6.25
CA SER A 276 10.65 -1.41 -6.34
C SER A 276 11.42 -0.96 -5.07
N ALA A 277 11.09 0.21 -4.52
CA ALA A 277 11.68 0.71 -3.28
C ALA A 277 11.33 -0.20 -2.09
N VAL A 278 10.07 -0.64 -1.96
CA VAL A 278 9.64 -1.57 -0.91
C VAL A 278 10.36 -2.92 -1.07
N THR A 279 10.42 -3.48 -2.27
CA THR A 279 11.14 -4.72 -2.57
C THR A 279 12.63 -4.61 -2.19
N ALA A 280 13.28 -3.48 -2.48
CA ALA A 280 14.67 -3.24 -2.08
C ALA A 280 14.84 -3.21 -0.54
N ILE A 281 13.90 -2.61 0.20
CA ILE A 281 13.89 -2.63 1.67
C ILE A 281 13.71 -4.06 2.17
N LEU A 282 12.72 -4.80 1.66
CA LEU A 282 12.47 -6.19 2.05
C LEU A 282 13.70 -7.09 1.84
N HIS A 283 14.38 -6.92 0.70
CA HIS A 283 15.58 -7.68 0.39
C HIS A 283 16.77 -7.36 1.29
N SER A 284 16.92 -6.10 1.72
CA SER A 284 18.06 -5.66 2.55
C SER A 284 18.05 -6.20 3.98
N ALA A 285 16.92 -6.75 4.44
CA ALA A 285 16.83 -7.38 5.77
C ALA A 285 17.64 -8.68 5.86
N TRP A 286 17.81 -9.36 4.72
CA TRP A 286 18.41 -10.68 4.62
C TRP A 286 19.86 -10.57 4.14
N PRO A 287 20.78 -11.41 4.65
CA PRO A 287 22.11 -11.55 4.07
C PRO A 287 22.01 -12.11 2.64
N ASP A 288 22.98 -11.75 1.80
CA ASP A 288 23.18 -12.32 0.46
C ASP A 288 23.58 -13.81 0.51
#